data_AF-A0A8G2EYI0-F1
#
_entry.id   AF-A0A8G2EYI0-F1
#
_cell.length_a   1.000
_cell.length_b   1.000
_cell.length_c   1.000
_cell.angle_alpha   90.00
_cell.angle_beta   90.00
_cell.angle_gamma   90.00
#
_symmetry.space_group_name_H-M   'P 1'
#
loop_
_entity.id
_entity.type
_entity.pdbx_description
1 polymer ?
#
loop_
_entity_poly.entity_id
_entity_poly.type
_entity_poly.pdbx_seq_one_letter_code
_entity_poly.pdbx_strand_id
1 'polypeptide(L)'
;MAIRLATLPVDEVKALAGIAGFPRWAGDVTVDDALIDHHLANDDLIEPDDGRDPNAPVPAAEHAGRVAWLVRNVARDGCSLTLRDGRIQDGNHRFAAALYRGDSLIRVCFMD
;
A
#
# COMPACT_ATOMS: atom_id res chain seq x y z
N MET A 1 -21.65 -4.16 12.24
CA MET A 1 -20.51 -3.84 11.35
C MET A 1 -21.08 -3.69 9.96
N ALA A 2 -21.17 -2.46 9.45
CA ALA A 2 -21.57 -2.23 8.07
C ALA A 2 -20.30 -2.27 7.21
N ILE A 3 -20.35 -3.03 6.11
CA ILE A 3 -19.28 -3.09 5.11
C ILE A 3 -19.76 -2.33 3.89
N ARG A 4 -18.98 -1.36 3.42
CA ARG A 4 -19.28 -0.60 2.21
C ARG A 4 -18.09 -0.64 1.26
N LEU A 5 -18.35 -0.97 0.00
CA LEU A 5 -17.34 -0.95 -1.06
C LEU A 5 -17.50 0.32 -1.90
N ALA A 6 -16.39 0.97 -2.24
CA ALA A 6 -16.37 2.09 -3.18
C ALA A 6 -15.08 2.06 -4.01
N THR A 7 -15.07 2.75 -5.15
CA THR A 7 -13.85 3.11 -5.87
C THR A 7 -13.70 4.61 -5.76
N LEU A 8 -12.56 5.06 -5.26
CA LEU A 8 -12.31 6.48 -4.95
C LEU A 8 -11.03 6.96 -5.63
N PRO A 9 -10.93 8.28 -5.88
CA PRO A 9 -9.65 8.90 -6.21
C PRO A 9 -8.60 8.61 -5.13
N VAL A 10 -7.37 8.32 -5.55
CA VAL A 10 -6.26 8.05 -4.60
C VAL A 10 -6.07 9.21 -3.62
N ASP A 11 -6.19 10.45 -4.11
CA ASP A 11 -6.07 11.66 -3.27
C ASP A 11 -7.20 11.81 -2.23
N GLU A 12 -8.40 11.35 -2.54
CA GLU A 12 -9.50 11.32 -1.56
C GLU A 12 -9.18 10.34 -0.44
N VAL A 13 -8.62 9.18 -0.78
CA VAL A 13 -8.19 8.19 0.22
C VAL A 13 -7.03 8.70 1.07
N LYS A 14 -6.07 9.43 0.48
CA LYS A 14 -5.01 10.13 1.23
C LYS A 14 -5.60 11.07 2.27
N ALA A 15 -6.58 11.89 1.87
CA ALA A 15 -7.24 12.83 2.76
C ALA A 15 -8.01 12.11 3.89
N LEU A 16 -8.79 11.09 3.55
CA LEU A 16 -9.56 10.29 4.51
C LEU A 16 -8.67 9.56 5.52
N ALA A 17 -7.50 9.09 5.08
CA ALA A 17 -6.55 8.36 5.91
C ALA A 17 -5.53 9.25 6.65
N GLY A 18 -5.53 10.56 6.39
CA GLY A 18 -4.54 11.50 6.94
C GLY A 18 -3.11 11.25 6.45
N ILE A 19 -2.93 10.78 5.21
CA ILE A 19 -1.63 10.39 4.63
C ILE A 19 -1.17 11.45 3.62
N ALA A 20 0.00 12.05 3.86
CA ALA A 20 0.57 13.06 2.95
C ALA A 20 1.40 12.47 1.80
N GLY A 21 2.12 11.37 2.05
CA GLY A 21 2.99 10.67 1.09
C GLY A 21 2.68 9.18 1.11
N PHE A 22 3.65 8.36 1.52
CA PHE A 22 3.44 6.93 1.78
C PHE A 22 2.85 6.66 3.17
N PRO A 23 2.11 5.55 3.36
CA PRO A 23 1.71 5.08 4.67
C PRO A 23 2.93 4.78 5.56
N ARG A 24 2.70 4.78 6.88
CA ARG A 24 3.66 4.29 7.88
C ARG A 24 3.27 2.89 8.33
N TRP A 25 4.25 2.01 8.46
CA TRP A 25 4.11 0.67 9.02
C TRP A 25 4.54 0.65 10.49
N ALA A 26 4.36 -0.50 11.14
CA ALA A 26 4.75 -0.70 12.53
C ALA A 26 6.22 -0.33 12.78
N GLY A 27 6.50 0.30 13.92
CA GLY A 27 7.83 0.82 14.25
C GLY A 27 8.19 2.12 13.52
N ASP A 28 7.19 2.88 13.05
CA ASP A 28 7.36 4.13 12.28
C ASP A 28 8.17 3.96 10.99
N VAL A 29 8.21 2.74 10.45
CA VAL A 29 8.88 2.44 9.20
C VAL A 29 8.10 3.07 8.04
N THR A 30 8.82 3.70 7.13
CA THR A 30 8.27 4.26 5.89
C THR A 30 9.14 3.82 4.70
N VAL A 31 8.59 3.95 3.50
CA VAL A 31 9.31 3.73 2.24
C VAL A 31 9.35 5.05 1.47
N ASP A 32 10.31 5.18 0.58
CA ASP A 32 10.41 6.29 -0.37
C ASP A 32 10.54 5.75 -1.81
N ASP A 33 10.44 6.67 -2.77
CA ASP A 33 10.56 6.33 -4.19
C ASP A 33 11.92 5.71 -4.51
N ALA A 34 13.01 6.18 -3.89
CA ALA A 34 14.36 5.72 -4.18
C ALA A 34 14.57 4.24 -3.83
N LEU A 35 14.00 3.77 -2.72
CA LEU A 35 14.02 2.35 -2.37
C LEU A 35 13.20 1.51 -3.36
N ILE A 36 12.03 1.99 -3.77
CA ILE A 36 11.18 1.29 -4.74
C ILE A 36 11.89 1.21 -6.10
N ASP A 37 12.48 2.32 -6.55
CA ASP A 37 13.28 2.41 -7.77
C ASP A 37 14.44 1.41 -7.76
N HIS A 38 15.14 1.29 -6.62
CA HIS A 38 16.22 0.33 -6.45
C HIS A 38 15.75 -1.11 -6.70
N HIS A 39 14.65 -1.53 -6.07
CA HIS A 39 14.11 -2.87 -6.25
C HIS A 39 13.63 -3.12 -7.69
N LEU A 40 12.95 -2.15 -8.31
CA LEU A 40 12.50 -2.25 -9.71
C LEU A 40 13.67 -2.34 -10.70
N ALA A 41 14.74 -1.57 -10.48
CA ALA A 41 15.91 -1.56 -11.35
C ALA A 41 16.75 -2.85 -11.27
N ASN A 42 16.77 -3.51 -10.11
CA ASN A 42 17.56 -4.71 -9.86
C ASN A 42 16.76 -6.02 -9.99
N ASP A 43 15.46 -5.94 -10.30
CA ASP A 43 14.52 -7.06 -10.29
C ASP A 43 14.50 -7.83 -8.95
N ASP A 44 14.80 -7.12 -7.86
CA ASP A 44 14.77 -7.63 -6.48
C ASP A 44 13.35 -7.49 -5.91
N LEU A 45 12.43 -8.26 -6.49
CA LEU A 45 11.00 -8.16 -6.18
C LEU A 45 10.62 -9.17 -5.09
N ILE A 46 9.87 -8.71 -4.09
CA ILE A 46 9.44 -9.56 -2.98
C ILE A 46 7.94 -9.80 -3.10
N GLU A 47 7.55 -11.04 -3.43
CA GLU A 47 6.15 -11.41 -3.47
C GLU A 47 5.53 -11.33 -2.06
N PRO A 48 4.29 -10.82 -1.92
CA PRO A 48 3.58 -10.86 -0.65
C PRO A 48 3.40 -12.31 -0.17
N ASP A 49 3.93 -12.61 1.01
CA ASP A 49 3.73 -13.89 1.69
C ASP A 49 2.55 -13.83 2.68
N ASP A 50 1.48 -14.55 2.37
CA ASP A 50 0.27 -14.69 3.20
C ASP A 50 0.49 -15.51 4.48
N GLY A 51 1.57 -16.30 4.55
CA GLY A 51 1.93 -17.10 5.72
C GLY A 51 2.77 -16.37 6.76
N ARG A 52 3.22 -15.14 6.46
CA ARG A 52 4.03 -14.34 7.36
C ARG A 52 3.20 -13.85 8.56
N ASP A 53 3.81 -13.85 9.75
CA ASP A 53 3.21 -13.17 10.91
C ASP A 53 3.05 -11.66 10.61
N PRO A 54 1.82 -11.13 10.60
CA PRO A 54 1.56 -9.72 10.31
C PRO A 54 2.15 -8.77 11.38
N ASN A 55 2.51 -9.29 12.56
CA ASN A 55 3.11 -8.51 13.64
C ASN A 55 4.64 -8.55 13.62
N ALA A 56 5.25 -9.42 12.80
CA ALA A 56 6.70 -9.51 12.72
C ALA A 56 7.26 -8.23 12.05
N PRO A 57 8.20 -7.51 12.71
CA PRO A 57 8.80 -6.30 12.15
C PRO A 57 9.37 -6.53 10.74
N VAL A 58 9.12 -5.59 9.83
CA VAL A 58 9.61 -5.62 8.45
C VAL A 58 10.51 -4.39 8.25
N PRO A 59 11.73 -4.54 7.71
CA PRO A 59 12.56 -3.39 7.38
C PRO A 59 12.00 -2.62 6.16
N ALA A 60 12.34 -1.33 6.05
CA ALA A 60 11.91 -0.48 4.95
C ALA A 60 12.22 -1.06 3.56
N ALA A 61 13.41 -1.66 3.40
CA ALA A 61 13.82 -2.31 2.15
C ALA A 61 12.86 -3.45 1.77
N GLU A 62 12.48 -4.32 2.72
CA GLU A 62 11.54 -5.41 2.40
C GLU A 62 10.14 -4.86 2.06
N HIS A 63 9.68 -3.80 2.75
CA HIS A 63 8.46 -3.12 2.34
C HIS A 63 8.54 -2.57 0.91
N ALA A 64 9.66 -1.93 0.55
CA ALA A 64 9.87 -1.41 -0.79
C ALA A 64 9.91 -2.52 -1.85
N GLY A 65 10.57 -3.66 -1.58
CA GLY A 65 10.57 -4.82 -2.47
C GLY A 65 9.17 -5.40 -2.71
N ARG A 66 8.31 -5.40 -1.68
CA ARG A 66 6.89 -5.79 -1.82
C ARG A 66 6.09 -4.78 -2.63
N VAL A 67 6.33 -3.49 -2.42
CA VAL A 67 5.72 -2.43 -3.23
C VAL A 67 6.16 -2.55 -4.69
N ALA A 68 7.44 -2.77 -4.97
CA ALA A 68 7.98 -2.97 -6.30
C ALA A 68 7.34 -4.18 -7.01
N TRP A 69 7.18 -5.30 -6.30
CA TRP A 69 6.47 -6.46 -6.84
C TRP A 69 5.04 -6.11 -7.25
N LEU A 70 4.30 -5.38 -6.41
CA LEU A 70 2.93 -4.94 -6.72
C LEU A 70 2.90 -3.95 -7.89
N VAL A 71 3.84 -3.02 -7.95
CA VAL A 71 3.97 -2.06 -9.06
C VAL A 71 4.07 -2.81 -10.39
N ARG A 72 4.85 -3.90 -10.44
CA ARG A 72 5.06 -4.71 -11.66
C ARG A 72 3.92 -5.67 -11.99
N ASN A 73 3.30 -6.28 -10.98
CA ASN A 73 2.40 -7.42 -11.19
C ASN A 73 0.90 -7.08 -11.07
N VAL A 74 0.55 -5.96 -10.44
CA VAL A 74 -0.85 -5.51 -10.32
C VAL A 74 -1.16 -4.49 -11.41
N ALA A 75 -2.28 -4.67 -12.11
CA ALA A 75 -2.72 -3.72 -13.13
C ALA A 75 -2.91 -2.30 -12.56
N ARG A 76 -2.79 -1.30 -13.44
CA ARG A 76 -3.09 0.10 -13.12
C ARG A 76 -4.51 0.24 -12.57
N ASP A 77 -4.69 1.04 -11.52
CA ASP A 77 -5.97 1.21 -10.80
C ASP A 77 -6.54 -0.14 -10.26
N GLY A 78 -5.69 -1.16 -10.16
CA GLY A 78 -6.03 -2.52 -9.74
C GLY A 78 -5.98 -2.72 -8.23
N CYS A 79 -5.34 -1.80 -7.49
CA CYS A 79 -5.12 -1.91 -6.06
C CYS A 79 -6.42 -1.78 -5.25
N SER A 80 -6.37 -2.31 -4.03
CA SER A 80 -7.44 -2.21 -3.05
C SER A 80 -6.89 -2.05 -1.64
N LEU A 81 -7.69 -1.51 -0.74
CA LEU A 81 -7.38 -1.41 0.69
C LEU A 81 -8.65 -1.45 1.54
N THR A 82 -8.44 -1.58 2.85
CA THR A 82 -9.50 -1.51 3.86
C THR A 82 -9.29 -0.30 4.76
N LEU A 83 -10.30 0.57 4.86
CA LEU A 83 -10.34 1.69 5.79
C LEU A 83 -11.27 1.39 6.97
N ARG A 84 -10.81 1.73 8.16
CA ARG A 84 -11.59 1.71 9.40
C ARG A 84 -11.21 2.92 10.25
N ASP A 85 -12.19 3.67 10.73
CA ASP A 85 -11.99 4.85 11.59
C ASP A 85 -10.96 5.86 11.03
N GLY A 86 -11.00 6.07 9.70
CA GLY A 86 -10.05 6.97 9.00
C GLY A 86 -8.61 6.46 8.97
N ARG A 87 -8.37 5.15 9.14
CA ARG A 87 -7.05 4.53 9.07
C ARG A 87 -7.05 3.35 8.11
N ILE A 88 -5.93 3.14 7.41
CA ILE A 88 -5.73 1.92 6.63
C ILE A 88 -5.51 0.76 7.60
N GLN A 89 -6.46 -0.16 7.63
CA GLN A 89 -6.36 -1.38 8.42
C GLN A 89 -5.61 -2.48 7.65
N ASP A 90 -5.78 -2.52 6.33
CA ASP A 90 -5.14 -3.48 5.44
C ASP A 90 -4.92 -2.86 4.05
N GLY A 91 -3.85 -3.26 3.37
CA GLY A 91 -3.52 -2.78 2.04
C GLY A 91 -2.49 -1.65 1.98
N ASN A 92 -1.69 -1.43 3.04
CA ASN A 92 -0.63 -0.41 3.02
C ASN A 92 0.34 -0.57 1.83
N HIS A 93 0.79 -1.80 1.52
CA HIS A 93 1.66 -2.04 0.35
C HIS A 93 0.95 -1.76 -0.97
N ARG A 94 -0.32 -2.15 -1.09
CA ARG A 94 -1.15 -1.89 -2.28
C ARG A 94 -1.39 -0.39 -2.47
N PHE A 95 -1.63 0.33 -1.38
CA PHE A 95 -1.79 1.77 -1.42
C PHE A 95 -0.49 2.48 -1.80
N ALA A 96 0.64 2.06 -1.22
CA ALA A 96 1.95 2.57 -1.60
C ALA A 96 2.27 2.31 -3.08
N ALA A 97 1.96 1.11 -3.60
CA ALA A 97 2.13 0.82 -5.03
C ALA A 97 1.27 1.73 -5.92
N ALA A 98 0.01 1.99 -5.53
CA ALA A 98 -0.88 2.90 -6.24
C ALA A 98 -0.33 4.35 -6.23
N LEU A 99 0.18 4.81 -5.09
CA LEU A 99 0.79 6.14 -4.95
C LEU A 99 2.03 6.28 -5.84
N TYR A 100 2.96 5.32 -5.75
CA TYR A 100 4.20 5.32 -6.54
C TYR A 100 3.91 5.30 -8.05
N ARG A 101 2.95 4.47 -8.48
CA ARG A 101 2.59 4.34 -9.90
C ARG A 101 1.82 5.56 -10.46
N GLY A 102 1.30 6.44 -9.60
CA GLY A 102 0.40 7.51 -10.00
C GLY A 102 -0.94 6.95 -10.50
N ASP A 103 -1.49 5.98 -9.78
CA ASP A 103 -2.84 5.47 -10.02
C ASP A 103 -3.88 6.57 -9.71
N SER A 104 -4.93 6.60 -10.50
CA SER A 104 -6.01 7.58 -10.37
C SER A 104 -7.09 7.11 -9.40
N LEU A 105 -7.31 5.79 -9.33
CA LEU A 105 -8.40 5.18 -8.59
C LEU A 105 -7.89 4.03 -7.72
N ILE A 106 -8.59 3.80 -6.61
CA ILE A 106 -8.37 2.64 -5.75
C ILE A 106 -9.69 2.11 -5.20
N ARG A 107 -9.79 0.79 -5.06
CA ARG A 107 -10.95 0.13 -4.45
C ARG A 107 -10.82 0.15 -2.93
N VAL A 108 -11.84 0.62 -2.24
CA VAL A 108 -11.85 0.79 -0.79
C VAL A 108 -12.98 -0.03 -0.18
N CYS A 109 -12.61 -0.87 0.78
CA CYS A 109 -13.54 -1.50 1.72
C CYS A 109 -13.60 -0.66 2.99
N PHE A 110 -14.76 -0.09 3.30
CA PHE A 110 -15.02 0.61 4.56
C PHE A 110 -15.60 -0.37 5.57
N MET A 111 -15.02 -0.39 6.77
CA MET A 111 -15.54 -1.13 7.91
C MET A 111 -15.87 -0.16 9.05
N ASP A 112 -17.16 -0.14 9.42
CA ASP A 112 -17.70 0.61 10.58
C ASP A 112 -17.70 -0.26 11.86
#